data_AF-A0A662ST14-F1
#
_entry.id   AF-A0A662ST14-F1
#
_cell.length_a   1.000
_cell.length_b   1.000
_cell.length_c   1.000
_cell.angle_alpha   90.00
_cell.angle_beta   90.00
_cell.angle_gamma   90.00
#
_symmetry.space_group_name_H-M   'P 1'
#
loop_
_entity.id
_entity.type
_entity.pdbx_description
1 polymer ?
#
loop_
_entity_poly.entity_id
_entity_poly.type
_entity_poly.pdbx_seq_one_letter_code
_entity_poly.pdbx_strand_id
1 'polypeptide(L)'
;MKCVKLISHGNTKIKVSLDFMEGEIRGREPKDVILIDDAMIKGSQVTIPVAGEEVTVLAPSYADYFIMKVVSARPSDIRDLASLLLELGLPSGLIERIRQILPYPEVFKSKLEENIIPVMKRKTFIDSWKGVFGTTKYREEDRRKVIKLLEKLLEELRE
;
A
#
# COMPACT_ATOMS: atom_id res chain seq x y z
N MET A 1 14.00 -1.97 15.76
CA MET A 1 14.31 -1.72 17.18
C MET A 1 13.14 -0.97 17.83
N LYS A 2 12.62 -1.41 18.98
CA LYS A 2 11.48 -0.77 19.65
C LYS A 2 11.93 -0.15 20.98
N CYS A 3 11.81 1.16 21.13
CA CYS A 3 12.04 1.85 22.39
C CYS A 3 10.71 2.02 23.11
N VAL A 4 10.57 1.41 24.29
CA VAL A 4 9.39 1.60 25.14
C VAL A 4 9.81 2.41 26.35
N LYS A 5 9.13 3.53 26.58
CA LYS A 5 9.32 4.38 27.77
C LYS A 5 7.99 4.64 28.45
N LEU A 6 7.98 4.46 29.77
CA LEU A 6 6.86 4.89 30.61
C LEU A 6 7.14 6.31 31.09
N ILE A 7 6.22 7.22 30.82
CA ILE A 7 6.27 8.62 31.27
C ILE A 7 5.07 8.92 32.15
N SER A 8 5.28 9.68 33.22
CA SER A 8 4.23 10.15 34.10
C SER A 8 3.72 11.52 33.62
N HIS A 9 2.41 11.66 33.46
CA HIS A 9 1.75 12.95 33.21
C HIS A 9 0.61 13.12 34.23
N GLY A 10 0.83 13.98 35.23
CA GLY A 10 -0.03 14.04 36.42
C GLY A 10 -0.01 12.71 37.19
N ASN A 11 -1.20 12.22 37.54
CA ASN A 11 -1.37 10.92 38.22
C ASN A 11 -1.47 9.72 37.23
N THR A 12 -1.28 9.95 35.93
CA THR A 12 -1.42 8.93 34.89
C THR A 12 -0.06 8.48 34.37
N LYS A 13 0.16 7.16 34.29
CA LYS A 13 1.32 6.58 33.60
C LYS A 13 0.97 6.31 32.15
N ILE A 14 1.69 6.95 31.23
CA ILE A 14 1.54 6.80 29.79
C ILE A 14 2.68 5.92 29.28
N LYS A 15 2.34 4.85 28.56
CA LYS A 15 3.32 4.02 27.85
C LYS A 15 3.52 4.60 26.46
N VAL A 16 4.71 5.13 26.19
CA VAL A 16 5.13 5.55 24.85
C VAL A 16 5.99 4.44 24.26
N SER A 17 5.63 3.97 23.08
CA SER A 17 6.49 3.10 22.29
C SER A 17 6.87 3.81 21.00
N LEU A 18 8.16 3.99 20.78
CA LEU A 18 8.74 4.45 19.53
C LEU A 18 9.31 3.23 18.80
N ASP A 19 8.75 2.89 17.66
CA ASP A 19 9.32 1.89 16.77
C ASP A 19 10.30 2.60 15.83
N PHE A 20 11.60 2.28 15.93
CA PHE A 20 12.57 2.73 14.93
C PHE A 20 12.35 1.88 13.68
N MET A 21 11.89 2.50 12.60
CA MET A 21 11.86 1.87 11.28
C MET A 21 13.31 1.70 10.83
N GLU A 22 13.79 0.46 10.80
CA GLU A 22 15.18 0.10 10.48
C GLU A 22 15.42 0.19 8.97
N GLY A 23 15.25 1.37 8.36
CA GLY A 23 15.58 1.60 6.95
C GLY A 23 14.87 0.67 5.94
N GLU A 24 13.95 -0.18 6.37
CA GLU A 24 13.25 -1.17 5.56
C GLU A 24 11.90 -1.56 6.17
N ILE A 25 10.98 -1.95 5.29
CA ILE A 25 9.67 -2.54 5.59
C ILE A 25 9.74 -4.00 5.17
N ARG A 26 9.41 -4.91 6.08
CA ARG A 26 9.43 -6.36 5.82
C ARG A 26 8.02 -6.95 5.79
N GLY A 27 7.80 -7.86 4.84
CA GLY A 27 6.58 -8.65 4.69
C GLY A 27 6.69 -10.03 5.35
N ARG A 28 5.99 -11.02 4.79
CA ARG A 28 5.94 -12.37 5.36
C ARG A 28 7.09 -13.23 4.88
N GLU A 29 7.42 -13.11 3.60
CA GLU A 29 8.53 -13.86 3.02
C GLU A 29 9.85 -13.10 3.24
N PRO A 30 11.00 -13.79 3.34
CA PRO A 30 12.30 -13.16 3.48
C PRO A 30 12.63 -12.14 2.37
N LYS A 31 12.08 -12.34 1.17
CA LYS A 31 12.24 -11.45 0.02
C LYS A 31 11.23 -10.30 -0.04
N ASP A 32 10.18 -10.31 0.78
CA ASP A 32 9.23 -9.21 0.87
C ASP A 32 9.90 -8.06 1.65
N VAL A 33 10.80 -7.32 1.00
CA VAL A 33 11.57 -6.22 1.62
C VAL A 33 11.43 -4.97 0.77
N ILE A 34 11.19 -3.84 1.42
CA ILE A 34 11.12 -2.51 0.81
C ILE A 34 12.09 -1.62 1.57
N LEU A 35 13.06 -1.02 0.89
CA LEU A 35 13.97 -0.05 1.48
C LEU A 35 13.24 1.28 1.69
N ILE A 36 13.43 1.87 2.86
CA ILE A 36 12.96 3.21 3.20
C ILE A 36 14.11 4.17 2.89
N ASP A 37 13.96 4.93 1.81
CA ASP A 37 14.92 5.94 1.40
C ASP A 37 14.48 7.37 1.79
N ASP A 38 15.35 8.35 1.56
CA ASP A 38 15.08 9.75 1.89
C ASP A 38 13.84 10.30 1.19
N ALA A 39 13.53 9.84 -0.03
CA ALA A 39 12.35 10.26 -0.76
C ALA A 39 11.06 9.81 -0.04
N MET A 40 11.03 8.56 0.43
CA MET A 40 9.90 8.03 1.20
C MET A 40 9.75 8.74 2.56
N ILE A 41 10.86 9.05 3.24
CA ILE A 41 10.86 9.76 4.55
C ILE A 41 10.38 11.20 4.40
N LYS A 42 10.86 11.91 3.38
CA LYS A 42 10.39 13.26 3.08
C LYS A 42 8.92 13.26 2.71
N GLY A 43 8.47 12.21 2.02
CA GLY A 43 7.08 11.92 1.72
C GLY A 43 6.36 13.06 1.01
N SER A 44 5.04 13.00 1.05
CA SER A 44 4.11 14.04 0.63
C SER A 44 3.44 14.62 1.86
N GLN A 45 3.31 15.94 1.91
CA GLN A 45 2.46 16.59 2.92
C GLN A 45 1.01 16.52 2.46
N VAL A 46 0.15 15.95 3.30
CA VAL A 46 -1.29 15.88 3.07
C VAL A 46 -1.99 16.47 4.28
N THR A 47 -2.99 17.30 4.04
CA THR A 47 -3.85 17.84 5.09
C THR A 47 -5.10 16.97 5.20
N ILE A 48 -5.39 16.52 6.41
CA ILE A 48 -6.58 15.72 6.72
C ILE A 48 -7.40 16.37 7.84
N PRO A 49 -8.73 16.32 7.76
CA PRO A 49 -9.57 16.78 8.86
C PRO A 49 -9.54 15.75 10.00
N VAL A 50 -9.15 16.20 11.19
CA VAL A 50 -9.15 15.40 12.42
C VAL A 50 -9.93 16.17 13.49
N ALA A 51 -11.07 15.63 13.91
CA ALA A 51 -11.94 16.25 14.92
C ALA A 51 -12.35 17.72 14.61
N GLY A 52 -12.49 18.06 13.32
CA GLY A 52 -12.86 19.41 12.87
C GLY A 52 -11.68 20.36 12.68
N GLU A 53 -10.44 19.90 12.94
CA GLU A 53 -9.22 20.65 12.70
C GLU A 53 -8.47 20.08 11.48
N GLU A 54 -7.87 20.96 10.68
CA GLU A 54 -7.01 20.56 9.57
C GLU A 54 -5.61 20.25 10.08
N VAL A 55 -5.17 18.99 9.94
CA VAL A 55 -3.87 18.53 10.40
C VAL A 55 -3.03 18.10 9.21
N THR A 56 -1.85 18.71 9.05
CA THR A 56 -0.87 18.29 8.04
C THR A 56 -0.06 17.09 8.55
N VAL A 57 -0.08 16.02 7.78
CA VAL A 57 0.69 14.80 8.04
C VAL A 57 1.61 14.49 6.88
N LEU A 58 2.73 13.81 7.17
CA LEU A 58 3.57 13.22 6.14
C LEU A 58 3.02 11.85 5.78
N ALA A 59 2.85 11.61 4.49
CA ALA A 59 2.40 10.35 3.94
C ALA A 59 3.35 9.88 2.82
N PRO A 60 3.48 8.56 2.59
CA PRO A 60 4.21 8.06 1.42
C PRO A 60 3.63 8.60 0.11
N SER A 61 4.46 8.68 -0.93
CA SER A 61 3.96 8.97 -2.27
C SER A 61 2.97 7.89 -2.75
N TYR A 62 2.15 8.21 -3.75
CA TYR A 62 1.24 7.20 -4.29
C TYR A 62 2.00 5.97 -4.81
N ALA A 63 3.13 6.17 -5.51
CA ALA A 63 3.97 5.06 -5.99
C ALA A 63 4.50 4.19 -4.85
N ASP A 64 5.02 4.81 -3.78
CA ASP A 64 5.53 4.09 -2.61
C ASP A 64 4.42 3.28 -1.93
N TYR A 65 3.27 3.92 -1.68
CA TYR A 65 2.13 3.28 -1.04
C TYR A 65 1.57 2.13 -1.88
N PHE A 66 1.54 2.30 -3.21
CA PHE A 66 1.15 1.25 -4.15
C PHE A 66 2.11 0.06 -4.07
N ILE A 67 3.42 0.31 -4.09
CA ILE A 67 4.45 -0.74 -3.95
C ILE A 67 4.30 -1.48 -2.62
N MET A 68 4.13 -0.76 -1.51
CA MET A 68 3.91 -1.35 -0.19
C MET A 68 2.73 -2.33 -0.18
N LYS A 69 1.61 -1.96 -0.81
CA LYS A 69 0.42 -2.81 -0.89
C LYS A 69 0.60 -4.01 -1.80
N VAL A 70 1.28 -3.85 -2.94
CA VAL A 70 1.57 -4.96 -3.85
C VAL A 70 2.47 -5.99 -3.18
N VAL A 71 3.55 -5.55 -2.52
CA VAL A 71 4.46 -6.46 -1.81
C VAL A 71 3.75 -7.17 -0.65
N SER A 72 2.90 -6.46 0.11
CA SER A 72 2.09 -7.05 1.18
C SER A 72 1.09 -8.10 0.65
N ALA A 73 0.40 -7.80 -0.45
CA ALA A 73 -0.60 -8.64 -1.12
C ALA A 73 -1.63 -9.30 -0.19
N ARG A 74 -1.93 -8.69 0.97
CA ARG A 74 -2.96 -9.19 1.88
C ARG A 74 -4.34 -8.94 1.27
N PRO A 75 -5.36 -9.73 1.65
CA PRO A 75 -6.71 -9.53 1.13
C PRO A 75 -7.24 -8.09 1.28
N SER A 76 -6.91 -7.40 2.37
CA SER A 76 -7.24 -5.97 2.55
C SER A 76 -6.50 -5.07 1.56
N ASP A 77 -5.19 -5.26 1.42
CA ASP A 77 -4.37 -4.47 0.51
C ASP A 77 -4.79 -4.67 -0.95
N ILE A 78 -5.23 -5.86 -1.34
CA ILE A 78 -5.77 -6.12 -2.69
C ILE A 78 -7.02 -5.27 -2.96
N ARG A 79 -7.92 -5.12 -1.98
CA ARG A 79 -9.11 -4.27 -2.14
C ARG A 79 -8.74 -2.79 -2.17
N ASP A 80 -7.77 -2.38 -1.36
CA ASP A 80 -7.27 -1.01 -1.39
C ASP A 80 -6.61 -0.69 -2.73
N LEU A 81 -5.82 -1.62 -3.30
CA LEU A 81 -5.24 -1.49 -4.64
C LEU A 81 -6.34 -1.32 -5.70
N ALA A 82 -7.44 -2.08 -5.60
CA ALA A 82 -8.55 -1.92 -6.54
C ALA A 82 -9.17 -0.52 -6.47
N SER A 83 -9.38 0.03 -5.27
CA SER A 83 -9.87 1.41 -5.09
C SER A 83 -8.89 2.44 -5.63
N LEU A 84 -7.61 2.32 -5.27
CA LEU A 84 -6.55 3.23 -5.72
C LEU A 84 -6.45 3.25 -7.25
N LEU A 85 -6.46 2.09 -7.90
CA LEU A 85 -6.38 1.99 -9.36
C LEU A 85 -7.63 2.53 -10.06
N LEU A 86 -8.80 2.31 -9.48
CA LEU A 86 -10.04 2.83 -10.04
C LEU A 86 -10.09 4.36 -10.00
N GLU A 87 -9.61 4.96 -8.91
CA GLU A 87 -9.67 6.40 -8.67
C GLU A 87 -8.51 7.17 -9.31
N LEU A 88 -7.29 6.63 -9.25
CA LEU A 88 -6.06 7.33 -9.60
C LEU A 88 -5.32 6.73 -10.80
N GLY A 89 -5.71 5.54 -11.26
CA GLY A 89 -4.97 4.81 -12.28
C GLY A 89 -3.61 4.31 -11.78
N LEU A 90 -2.71 3.97 -12.71
CA LEU A 90 -1.35 3.53 -12.39
C LEU A 90 -0.48 4.73 -11.98
N PRO A 91 0.35 4.60 -10.91
CA PRO A 91 1.28 5.65 -10.53
C PRO A 91 2.35 5.86 -11.63
N SER A 92 2.66 7.13 -11.91
CA SER A 92 3.75 7.49 -12.82
C SER A 92 5.11 7.12 -12.23
N GLY A 93 6.06 6.74 -13.09
CA GLY A 93 7.42 6.39 -12.66
C GLY A 93 7.52 5.09 -11.83
N LEU A 94 6.45 4.29 -11.78
CA LEU A 94 6.37 3.09 -10.93
C LEU A 94 7.51 2.08 -11.17
N ILE A 95 7.83 1.78 -12.42
CA ILE A 95 8.87 0.78 -12.78
C ILE A 95 10.23 1.21 -12.24
N GLU A 96 10.58 2.48 -12.43
CA GLU A 96 11.83 3.03 -11.92
C GLU A 96 11.83 3.02 -10.39
N ARG A 97 10.70 3.39 -9.77
CA ARG A 97 10.59 3.39 -8.31
C ARG A 97 10.73 2.00 -7.70
N ILE A 98 10.14 0.97 -8.33
CA ILE A 98 10.30 -0.44 -7.93
C ILE A 98 11.78 -0.83 -7.88
N ARG A 99 12.56 -0.46 -8.89
CA ARG A 99 14.00 -0.78 -8.97
C ARG A 99 14.83 -0.08 -7.89
N GLN A 100 14.40 1.09 -7.45
CA GLN A 100 15.09 1.87 -6.42
C GLN A 100 14.87 1.29 -5.01
N ILE A 101 13.65 0.87 -4.69
CA ILE A 101 13.28 0.53 -3.31
C ILE A 101 13.09 -0.95 -3.04
N LEU A 102 12.97 -1.80 -4.06
CA LEU A 102 12.87 -3.25 -3.85
C LEU A 102 14.23 -3.90 -4.12
N PRO A 103 14.86 -4.52 -3.11
CA PRO A 103 16.06 -5.34 -3.33
C PRO A 103 15.78 -6.53 -4.27
N TYR A 104 14.53 -6.98 -4.32
CA TYR A 104 14.05 -8.08 -5.16
C TYR A 104 12.86 -7.61 -6.02
N PRO A 105 13.09 -6.85 -7.12
CA PRO A 105 12.01 -6.33 -7.96
C PRO A 105 11.08 -7.41 -8.52
N GLU A 106 11.58 -8.63 -8.71
CA GLU A 106 10.80 -9.77 -9.20
C GLU A 106 9.64 -10.14 -8.28
N VAL A 107 9.74 -9.83 -6.97
CA VAL A 107 8.67 -10.04 -5.99
C VAL A 107 7.43 -9.24 -6.36
N PHE A 108 7.60 -8.00 -6.82
CA PHE A 108 6.46 -7.17 -7.21
C PHE A 108 5.65 -7.84 -8.34
N LYS A 109 6.36 -8.35 -9.35
CA LYS A 109 5.77 -9.06 -10.48
C LYS A 109 5.07 -10.34 -10.04
N SER A 110 5.73 -11.18 -9.24
CA SER A 110 5.14 -12.45 -8.79
C SER A 110 3.90 -12.23 -7.94
N LYS A 111 3.89 -11.22 -7.05
CA LYS A 111 2.69 -10.87 -6.26
C LYS A 111 1.52 -10.47 -7.14
N LEU A 112 1.76 -9.70 -8.20
CA LEU A 112 0.72 -9.33 -9.17
C LEU A 112 0.16 -10.55 -9.90
N GLU A 113 1.05 -11.35 -10.49
CA GLU A 113 0.72 -12.47 -11.37
C GLU A 113 0.07 -13.64 -10.61
N GLU A 114 0.65 -14.03 -9.49
CA GLU A 114 0.31 -15.28 -8.78
C GLU A 114 -0.77 -15.09 -7.72
N ASN A 115 -0.97 -13.86 -7.22
CA ASN A 115 -1.89 -13.59 -6.12
C ASN A 115 -2.92 -12.50 -6.45
N ILE A 116 -2.48 -11.26 -6.67
CA ILE A 116 -3.37 -10.10 -6.71
C ILE A 116 -4.38 -10.21 -7.86
N ILE A 117 -3.91 -10.40 -9.11
CA ILE A 117 -4.79 -10.52 -10.28
C ILE A 117 -5.71 -11.75 -10.15
N PRO A 118 -5.21 -12.97 -9.79
CA PRO A 118 -6.08 -14.12 -9.54
C PRO A 118 -7.16 -13.88 -8.49
N VAL A 119 -6.85 -13.19 -7.40
CA VAL A 119 -7.84 -12.86 -6.35
C VAL A 119 -8.89 -11.89 -6.90
N MET A 120 -8.50 -10.84 -7.62
CA MET A 120 -9.42 -9.88 -8.22
C MET A 120 -10.33 -10.52 -9.28
N LYS A 121 -9.86 -11.55 -9.99
CA LYS A 121 -10.65 -12.30 -10.97
C LYS A 121 -11.76 -13.16 -10.34
N ARG A 122 -11.71 -13.44 -9.04
CA ARG A 122 -12.75 -14.24 -8.36
C ARG A 122 -14.08 -13.51 -8.40
N LYS A 123 -15.17 -14.23 -8.66
CA LYS A 123 -16.54 -13.68 -8.69
C LYS A 123 -16.91 -12.98 -7.39
N THR A 124 -16.50 -13.55 -6.25
CA THR A 124 -16.78 -13.02 -4.90
C THR A 124 -15.99 -11.76 -4.54
N PHE A 125 -15.01 -11.35 -5.37
CA PHE A 125 -14.20 -10.17 -5.09
C PHE A 125 -15.03 -8.90 -5.03
N ILE A 126 -16.01 -8.73 -5.92
CA ILE A 126 -16.81 -7.50 -5.99
C ILE A 126 -17.59 -7.27 -4.69
N ASP A 127 -18.17 -8.33 -4.13
CA ASP A 127 -18.94 -8.24 -2.89
C ASP A 127 -18.02 -7.99 -1.70
N SER A 128 -16.85 -8.63 -1.68
CA SER A 128 -15.83 -8.37 -0.65
C SER A 128 -15.31 -6.93 -0.71
N TRP A 129 -15.12 -6.39 -1.91
CA TRP A 129 -14.64 -5.03 -2.13
C TRP A 129 -15.67 -4.00 -1.68
N LYS A 130 -16.94 -4.17 -2.08
CA LYS A 130 -18.08 -3.38 -1.57
C LYS A 130 -18.17 -3.44 -0.04
N GLY A 131 -18.03 -4.64 0.53
CA GLY A 131 -18.15 -4.86 1.97
C GLY A 131 -17.12 -4.10 2.79
N VAL A 132 -15.85 -4.07 2.36
CA VAL A 132 -14.78 -3.35 3.10
C VAL A 132 -15.01 -1.84 3.15
N PHE A 133 -15.54 -1.26 2.08
CA PHE A 133 -15.81 0.17 2.03
C PHE A 133 -17.26 0.53 2.39
N GLY A 134 -18.08 -0.44 2.80
CA GLY A 134 -19.50 -0.22 3.12
C GLY A 134 -20.28 0.46 1.99
N THR A 135 -19.95 0.16 0.73
CA THR A 135 -20.42 0.92 -0.44
C THR A 135 -21.08 0.02 -1.48
N THR A 136 -22.04 0.57 -2.22
CA THR A 136 -22.68 -0.08 -3.38
C THR A 136 -22.18 0.47 -4.71
N LYS A 137 -21.27 1.46 -4.68
CA LYS A 137 -20.81 2.19 -5.88
C LYS A 137 -20.02 1.30 -6.84
N TYR A 138 -19.21 0.39 -6.33
CA TYR A 138 -18.34 -0.45 -7.17
C TYR A 138 -19.14 -1.46 -7.99
N ARG A 139 -18.82 -1.58 -9.27
CA ARG A 139 -19.51 -2.47 -10.21
C ARG A 139 -18.55 -3.47 -10.83
N GLU A 140 -19.12 -4.50 -11.44
CA GLU A 140 -18.36 -5.51 -12.20
C GLU A 140 -17.52 -4.90 -13.33
N GLU A 141 -18.00 -3.81 -13.95
CA GLU A 141 -17.25 -3.03 -14.93
C GLU A 141 -15.97 -2.40 -14.33
N ASP A 142 -16.04 -1.91 -13.10
CA ASP A 142 -14.89 -1.32 -12.41
C ASP A 142 -13.85 -2.39 -12.06
N ARG A 143 -14.30 -3.56 -11.60
CA ARG A 143 -13.41 -4.72 -11.39
C ARG A 143 -12.67 -5.09 -12.66
N ARG A 144 -13.36 -5.11 -13.81
CA ARG A 144 -12.73 -5.41 -15.11
C ARG A 144 -11.72 -4.33 -15.52
N LYS A 145 -12.03 -3.05 -15.32
CA LYS A 145 -11.10 -1.94 -15.60
C LYS A 145 -9.81 -2.07 -14.78
N VAL A 146 -9.93 -2.32 -13.48
CA VAL A 146 -8.78 -2.50 -12.58
C VAL A 146 -7.93 -3.69 -13.00
N ILE A 147 -8.54 -4.85 -13.27
CA ILE A 147 -7.80 -6.04 -13.74
C ILE A 147 -7.04 -5.72 -15.04
N LYS A 148 -7.66 -5.03 -15.99
CA LYS A 148 -7.02 -4.66 -17.25
C LYS A 148 -5.80 -3.74 -17.04
N LEU A 149 -5.88 -2.79 -16.11
CA LEU A 149 -4.75 -1.93 -15.75
C LEU A 149 -3.59 -2.75 -15.17
N LEU A 150 -3.89 -3.71 -14.29
CA LEU A 150 -2.87 -4.59 -13.70
C LEU A 150 -2.25 -5.54 -14.73
N GLU A 151 -3.04 -6.07 -15.65
CA GLU A 151 -2.54 -6.93 -16.74
C GLU A 151 -1.60 -6.15 -17.67
N LYS A 152 -1.94 -4.90 -18.02
CA LYS A 152 -1.04 -4.01 -18.79
C LYS A 152 0.26 -3.73 -18.04
N LEU A 153 0.18 -3.42 -16.75
CA LEU A 153 1.38 -3.24 -15.92
C LEU A 153 2.25 -4.51 -15.89
N LEU A 154 1.62 -5.69 -15.80
CA LEU A 154 2.34 -6.96 -15.81
C LEU A 154 3.06 -7.22 -17.14
N GLU A 155 2.49 -6.80 -18.26
CA GLU A 155 3.14 -6.83 -19.58
C GLU A 155 4.35 -5.88 -19.62
N GLU A 156 4.21 -4.64 -19.15
CA GLU A 156 5.32 -3.66 -19.08
C GLU A 156 6.47 -4.13 -18.17
N LEU A 157 6.19 -4.95 -17.16
CA LEU A 157 7.20 -5.54 -16.26
C LEU A 157 7.90 -6.80 -16.84
N ARG A 158 7.45 -7.30 -17.99
CA ARG A 158 8.09 -8.43 -18.70
C ARG A 158 9.11 -7.97 -19.74
N GLU A 159 9.05 -6.71 -20.15
CA GLU A 159 10.00 -6.04 -21.05
C GLU A 159 11.24 -5.53 -20.30
#